data_AF-A0A238IW52-F1
#
_entry.id   AF-A0A238IW52-F1
#
_cell.length_a   1.000
_cell.length_b   1.000
_cell.length_c   1.000
_cell.angle_alpha   90.00
_cell.angle_beta   90.00
_cell.angle_gamma   90.00
#
_symmetry.space_group_name_H-M   'P 1'
#
loop_
_entity.id
_entity.type
_entity.pdbx_description
1 polymer ?
#
loop_
_entity_poly.entity_id
_entity_poly.type
_entity_poly.pdbx_seq_one_letter_code
_entity_poly.pdbx_strand_id
1 'polypeptide(L)'
;MRGTPATLQPETPLRQINTGADCPAIVTPDVHDKRVRGMPRLLLMLTALILAAPTFGQTMDVTLQSVTEWKMVFGQVETRNRLPARARIGGTVVDLFVTEGDLVAAGARVARIEDGKLDFQIDALDARLTALESRLSTARSELARGEALMEREVITSRRLEELQTAVSVIEGEISNIQAERLIVEQQITEGAVLAPDAGIVLAVHISRGSVVTPGEAIAVIASGGVFLRLAVPERHATDLAQGDRIEIGTDRAVRDGTL
;
A
#
# COMPACT_ATOMS: atom_id res chain seq x y z
N MET A 1 -40.20 9.21 38.87
CA MET A 1 -39.63 10.20 39.82
C MET A 1 -38.12 10.18 39.63
N ARG A 2 -37.38 11.19 39.22
CA ARG A 2 -37.55 12.63 38.90
C ARG A 2 -36.59 12.85 37.70
N GLY A 3 -36.88 13.72 36.71
CA GLY A 3 -36.65 15.17 36.80
C GLY A 3 -35.18 15.44 37.17
N THR A 4 -34.33 16.08 36.38
CA THR A 4 -34.52 17.40 35.73
C THR A 4 -33.31 17.66 34.79
N PRO A 5 -33.46 18.50 33.75
CA PRO A 5 -32.49 18.72 32.67
C PRO A 5 -31.72 20.05 32.80
N ALA A 6 -30.99 20.38 31.72
CA ALA A 6 -30.49 21.69 31.31
C ALA A 6 -29.16 22.17 31.92
N THR A 7 -28.17 22.41 31.05
CA THR A 7 -27.53 23.73 30.94
C THR A 7 -27.07 23.94 29.50
N LEU A 8 -27.63 25.00 28.92
CA LEU A 8 -27.38 25.56 27.61
C LEU A 8 -26.23 26.57 27.69
N GLN A 9 -25.53 26.73 26.56
CA GLN A 9 -24.80 27.91 26.08
C GLN A 9 -23.40 28.23 26.65
N PRO A 10 -22.56 29.02 25.92
CA PRO A 10 -22.83 29.69 24.63
C PRO A 10 -21.83 29.41 23.51
N GLU A 11 -22.36 29.45 22.29
CA GLU A 11 -21.66 29.69 21.02
C GLU A 11 -20.88 31.01 21.08
N THR A 12 -19.59 30.96 20.72
CA THR A 12 -18.74 32.14 20.55
C THR A 12 -18.45 32.31 19.06
N PRO A 13 -18.98 33.35 18.39
CA PRO A 13 -18.59 33.64 17.02
C PRO A 13 -17.31 34.48 17.00
N LEU A 14 -16.26 33.98 16.35
CA LEU A 14 -15.04 34.72 16.08
C LEU A 14 -15.09 35.39 14.70
N ARG A 15 -15.07 36.73 14.76
CA ARG A 15 -14.16 37.59 13.98
C ARG A 15 -14.45 37.75 12.48
N GLN A 16 -15.41 38.63 12.18
CA GLN A 16 -15.44 39.36 10.92
C GLN A 16 -14.25 40.33 10.82
N ILE A 17 -13.67 40.36 9.64
CA ILE A 17 -12.49 41.12 9.26
C ILE A 17 -12.98 42.45 8.67
N ASN A 18 -12.56 43.55 9.28
CA ASN A 18 -12.73 44.89 8.74
C ASN A 18 -11.93 45.05 7.45
N THR A 19 -12.61 45.40 6.36
CA THR A 19 -12.00 46.16 5.27
C THR A 19 -12.79 47.45 5.14
N GLY A 20 -12.10 48.55 5.47
CA GLY A 20 -12.62 49.90 5.34
C GLY A 20 -12.95 50.21 3.89
N ALA A 21 -14.13 50.78 3.69
CA ALA A 21 -14.45 51.63 2.56
C ALA A 21 -15.33 52.75 3.10
N ASP A 22 -14.65 53.84 3.43
CA ASP A 22 -15.04 55.22 3.15
C ASP A 22 -16.53 55.59 3.28
N CYS A 23 -16.81 56.16 4.46
CA CYS A 23 -17.67 57.33 4.66
C CYS A 23 -17.43 58.43 3.58
N PRO A 24 -18.45 59.22 3.21
CA PRO A 24 -19.10 60.09 4.18
C PRO A 24 -20.64 60.02 4.23
N ALA A 25 -21.10 59.86 5.46
CA ALA A 25 -22.43 60.21 5.90
C ALA A 25 -22.68 61.72 5.71
N ILE A 26 -23.86 62.01 5.16
CA ILE A 26 -24.40 63.34 4.98
C ILE A 26 -24.75 63.88 6.37
N VAL A 27 -24.02 64.92 6.80
CA VAL A 27 -24.28 65.66 8.03
C VAL A 27 -25.54 66.50 7.85
N THR A 28 -26.56 66.24 8.66
CA THR A 28 -27.71 67.11 8.85
C THR A 28 -27.39 68.16 9.93
N PRO A 29 -27.48 69.47 9.65
CA PRO A 29 -27.49 70.47 10.71
C PRO A 29 -28.91 70.65 11.26
N ASP A 30 -29.07 70.27 12.52
CA ASP A 30 -30.10 70.74 13.44
C ASP A 30 -29.92 72.25 13.64
N VAL A 31 -30.91 73.05 13.25
CA VAL A 31 -30.90 74.51 13.43
C VAL A 31 -32.07 74.89 14.32
N HIS A 32 -31.74 74.97 15.60
CA HIS A 32 -32.58 75.55 16.62
C HIS A 32 -32.66 77.08 16.47
N ASP A 33 -33.88 77.55 16.73
CA ASP A 33 -34.41 78.90 16.75
C ASP A 33 -33.45 80.02 17.22
N LYS A 34 -33.20 81.01 16.33
CA LYS A 34 -33.01 82.40 16.74
C LYS A 34 -33.65 83.37 15.75
N ARG A 35 -34.79 83.91 16.17
CA ARG A 35 -35.41 85.18 15.74
C ARG A 35 -34.41 86.22 15.24
N VAL A 36 -34.49 86.59 13.95
CA VAL A 36 -34.06 87.93 13.50
C VAL A 36 -35.01 88.48 12.40
N ARG A 37 -35.88 89.37 12.87
CA ARG A 37 -36.40 90.60 12.27
C ARG A 37 -35.88 91.02 10.86
N GLY A 38 -36.82 91.12 9.90
CA GLY A 38 -36.94 92.28 8.98
C GLY A 38 -36.28 92.26 7.58
N MET A 39 -37.11 92.01 6.54
CA MET A 39 -37.09 92.59 5.15
C MET A 39 -35.88 92.30 4.21
N PRO A 40 -36.00 92.44 2.86
CA PRO A 40 -37.13 92.17 1.95
C PRO A 40 -36.75 91.25 0.74
N ARG A 41 -37.53 90.16 0.58
CA ARG A 41 -38.08 89.47 -0.63
C ARG A 41 -37.43 89.45 -2.04
N LEU A 42 -36.27 90.03 -2.34
CA LEU A 42 -35.74 90.04 -3.73
C LEU A 42 -34.59 89.05 -4.02
N LEU A 43 -34.08 88.33 -3.01
CA LEU A 43 -32.87 87.50 -3.13
C LEU A 43 -33.13 85.98 -3.09
N LEU A 44 -34.33 85.53 -3.47
CA LEU A 44 -34.74 84.11 -3.37
C LEU A 44 -34.86 83.38 -4.72
N MET A 45 -34.55 84.06 -5.83
CA MET A 45 -34.60 83.48 -7.19
C MET A 45 -33.23 83.08 -7.77
N LEU A 46 -32.12 83.41 -7.10
CA LEU A 46 -30.75 83.06 -7.57
C LEU A 46 -30.20 81.78 -6.94
N THR A 47 -30.81 81.27 -5.86
CA THR A 47 -30.38 80.08 -5.12
C THR A 47 -30.99 78.76 -5.62
N ALA A 48 -31.89 78.80 -6.61
CA ALA A 48 -32.54 77.62 -7.18
C ALA A 48 -31.76 76.97 -8.35
N LEU A 49 -30.64 77.56 -8.80
CA LEU A 49 -29.89 77.11 -9.99
C LEU A 49 -28.61 76.32 -9.67
N ILE A 50 -28.24 76.14 -8.40
CA ILE A 50 -26.98 75.47 -7.99
C ILE A 50 -27.22 74.00 -7.54
N LEU A 51 -28.47 73.52 -7.51
CA LEU A 51 -28.81 72.15 -7.08
C LEU A 51 -29.03 71.16 -8.24
N ALA A 52 -28.29 71.32 -9.34
CA ALA A 52 -28.30 70.37 -10.45
C ALA A 52 -26.85 69.96 -10.81
N ALA A 53 -26.11 69.43 -9.84
CA ALA A 53 -24.91 68.66 -10.15
C ALA A 53 -25.35 67.26 -10.62
N PRO A 54 -24.86 66.76 -11.78
CA PRO A 54 -25.13 65.39 -12.16
C PRO A 54 -24.49 64.48 -11.11
N THR A 55 -25.30 63.66 -10.44
CA THR A 55 -24.80 62.53 -9.67
C THR A 55 -24.13 61.58 -10.64
N PHE A 56 -22.81 61.69 -10.79
CA PHE A 56 -21.99 60.67 -11.42
C PHE A 56 -22.06 59.43 -10.52
N GLY A 57 -23.08 58.60 -10.73
CA GLY A 57 -23.09 57.25 -10.20
C GLY A 57 -21.87 56.54 -10.75
N GLN A 58 -21.01 56.02 -9.87
CA GLN A 58 -19.88 55.22 -10.29
C GLN A 58 -20.42 54.00 -11.02
N THR A 59 -20.23 53.95 -12.34
CA THR A 59 -20.57 52.79 -13.15
C THR A 59 -19.51 51.72 -12.89
N MET A 60 -19.87 50.67 -12.15
CA MET A 60 -19.04 49.47 -12.06
C MET A 60 -19.24 48.67 -13.34
N ASP A 61 -18.21 48.60 -14.18
CA ASP A 61 -18.20 47.72 -15.33
C ASP A 61 -18.10 46.27 -14.85
N VAL A 62 -19.22 45.56 -14.92
CA VAL A 62 -19.29 44.13 -14.61
C VAL A 62 -18.73 43.36 -15.79
N THR A 63 -17.43 43.07 -15.74
CA THR A 63 -16.79 42.15 -16.68
C THR A 63 -16.95 40.72 -16.18
N LEU A 64 -17.43 39.81 -17.03
CA LEU A 64 -17.46 38.39 -16.72
C LEU A 64 -16.03 37.88 -16.55
N GLN A 65 -15.65 37.53 -15.32
CA GLN A 65 -14.42 36.81 -15.02
C GLN A 65 -14.76 35.35 -14.72
N SER A 66 -14.05 34.42 -15.35
CA SER A 66 -14.12 33.01 -15.01
C SER A 66 -13.39 32.79 -13.69
N VAL A 67 -14.14 32.51 -12.63
CA VAL A 67 -13.59 32.12 -11.32
C VAL A 67 -13.56 30.60 -11.25
N THR A 68 -12.39 30.02 -11.01
CA THR A 68 -12.25 28.59 -10.75
C THR A 68 -12.88 28.27 -9.40
N GLU A 69 -13.95 27.48 -9.39
CA GLU A 69 -14.60 27.02 -8.17
C GLU A 69 -13.94 25.73 -7.68
N TRP A 70 -13.31 25.77 -6.51
CA TRP A 70 -12.72 24.59 -5.88
C TRP A 70 -13.79 23.79 -5.13
N LYS A 71 -13.85 22.48 -5.38
CA LYS A 71 -14.72 21.56 -4.64
C LYS A 71 -13.87 20.63 -3.78
N MET A 72 -14.12 20.64 -2.48
CA MET A 72 -13.51 19.66 -1.59
C MET A 72 -14.10 18.27 -1.82
N VAL A 73 -13.24 17.31 -2.07
CA VAL A 73 -13.58 15.90 -2.23
C VAL A 73 -12.75 15.06 -1.27
N PHE A 74 -13.32 13.97 -0.78
CA PHE A 74 -12.57 13.04 0.05
C PHE A 74 -11.69 12.17 -0.84
N GLY A 75 -10.41 12.07 -0.48
CA GLY A 75 -9.43 11.22 -1.14
C GLY A 75 -8.87 10.21 -0.17
N GLN A 76 -8.63 8.99 -0.65
CA GLN A 76 -7.90 7.96 0.09
C GLN A 76 -6.62 7.60 -0.66
N VAL A 77 -5.52 7.55 0.09
CA VAL A 77 -4.24 7.09 -0.43
C VAL A 77 -4.25 5.57 -0.50
N GLU A 78 -4.15 5.02 -1.71
CA GLU A 78 -4.12 3.59 -1.97
C GLU A 78 -2.86 3.18 -2.71
N THR A 79 -2.46 1.93 -2.53
CA THR A 79 -1.34 1.31 -3.22
C THR A 79 -1.87 0.57 -4.44
N ARG A 80 -1.16 0.65 -5.58
CA ARG A 80 -1.61 -0.02 -6.82
C ARG A 80 -1.78 -1.52 -6.64
N ASN A 81 -0.76 -2.17 -6.07
CA ASN A 81 -0.77 -3.61 -5.81
C ASN A 81 -0.57 -3.87 -4.32
N ARG A 82 -1.40 -4.77 -3.77
CA ARG A 82 -1.21 -5.34 -2.42
C ARG A 82 -0.95 -6.82 -2.58
N LEU A 83 0.31 -7.21 -2.40
CA LEU A 83 0.76 -8.58 -2.61
C LEU A 83 1.08 -9.20 -1.24
N PRO A 84 0.27 -10.13 -0.75
CA PRO A 84 0.59 -10.85 0.47
C PRO A 84 1.76 -11.82 0.23
N ALA A 85 2.80 -11.70 1.04
CA ALA A 85 3.85 -12.69 1.17
C ALA A 85 3.29 -13.89 1.94
N ARG A 86 3.10 -15.00 1.23
CA ARG A 86 2.45 -16.20 1.77
C ARG A 86 3.46 -17.29 2.11
N ALA A 87 3.16 -18.02 3.18
CA ALA A 87 3.83 -19.28 3.50
C ALA A 87 3.59 -20.31 2.40
N ARG A 88 4.65 -20.97 1.92
CA ARG A 88 4.52 -22.08 0.95
C ARG A 88 4.34 -23.42 1.66
N ILE A 89 5.00 -23.59 2.81
CA ILE A 89 4.91 -24.76 3.68
C ILE A 89 4.26 -24.39 5.02
N GLY A 90 3.76 -25.40 5.73
CA GLY A 90 3.30 -25.26 7.10
C GLY A 90 4.44 -25.51 8.08
N GLY A 91 4.39 -24.89 9.25
CA GLY A 91 5.45 -25.04 10.25
C GLY A 91 5.42 -23.93 11.29
N THR A 92 6.53 -23.75 11.98
CA THR A 92 6.70 -22.68 12.98
C THR A 92 7.59 -21.59 12.42
N VAL A 93 7.23 -20.33 12.66
CA VAL A 93 8.03 -19.18 12.24
C VAL A 93 9.18 -18.98 13.22
N VAL A 94 10.40 -19.29 12.77
CA VAL A 94 11.62 -19.20 13.58
C VAL A 94 12.12 -17.75 13.60
N ASP A 95 12.18 -17.14 12.42
CA ASP A 95 12.66 -15.77 12.25
C ASP A 95 11.73 -14.93 11.39
N LEU A 96 11.66 -13.66 11.75
CA LEU A 96 10.98 -12.60 11.03
C LEU A 96 12.01 -11.51 10.78
N PHE A 97 12.24 -11.18 9.50
CA PHE A 97 13.30 -10.26 9.08
C PHE A 97 12.80 -8.86 8.76
N VAL A 98 11.48 -8.65 8.80
CA VAL A 98 10.85 -7.39 8.40
C VAL A 98 9.87 -6.91 9.45
N THR A 99 9.70 -5.59 9.50
CA THR A 99 8.73 -4.89 10.34
C THR A 99 7.78 -4.07 9.45
N GLU A 100 6.65 -3.68 10.01
CA GLU A 100 5.73 -2.75 9.33
C GLU A 100 6.42 -1.42 9.04
N GLY A 101 6.26 -0.93 7.80
CA GLY A 101 6.91 0.28 7.30
C GLY A 101 8.27 0.05 6.64
N ASP A 102 8.85 -1.15 6.73
CA ASP A 102 10.14 -1.43 6.10
C ASP A 102 10.05 -1.49 4.58
N LEU A 103 11.10 -1.02 3.90
CA LEU A 103 11.29 -1.20 2.46
C LEU A 103 11.96 -2.54 2.17
N VAL A 104 11.37 -3.32 1.29
CA VAL A 104 11.86 -4.63 0.87
C VAL A 104 12.09 -4.66 -0.64
N ALA A 105 13.14 -5.37 -1.06
CA ALA A 105 13.39 -5.66 -2.46
C ALA A 105 12.58 -6.90 -2.91
N ALA A 106 12.37 -7.04 -4.22
CA ALA A 106 11.79 -8.26 -4.78
C ALA A 106 12.67 -9.47 -4.44
N GLY A 107 12.06 -10.55 -3.94
CA GLY A 107 12.78 -11.75 -3.50
C GLY A 107 13.49 -11.63 -2.15
N ALA A 108 13.35 -10.51 -1.42
CA ALA A 108 13.90 -10.39 -0.08
C ALA A 108 13.23 -11.38 0.88
N ARG A 109 14.00 -11.94 1.82
CA ARG A 109 13.46 -12.84 2.85
C ARG A 109 12.64 -12.04 3.86
N VAL A 110 11.37 -12.41 4.01
CA VAL A 110 10.41 -11.81 4.94
C VAL A 110 10.41 -12.60 6.25
N ALA A 111 10.30 -13.92 6.16
CA ALA A 111 10.28 -14.82 7.30
C ALA A 111 10.94 -16.16 6.96
N ARG A 112 11.33 -16.90 7.99
CA ARG A 112 11.80 -18.29 7.90
C ARG A 112 10.86 -19.19 8.68
N ILE A 113 10.22 -20.10 7.96
CA ILE A 113 9.39 -21.17 8.51
C ILE A 113 10.22 -22.44 8.53
N GLU A 114 10.13 -23.18 9.62
CA GLU A 114 10.77 -24.47 9.77
C GLU A 114 9.73 -25.50 10.24
N ASP A 115 9.76 -26.69 9.63
CA ASP A 115 9.10 -27.88 10.16
C ASP A 115 10.20 -28.90 10.46
N GLY A 116 10.45 -29.13 11.75
CA GLY A 116 11.47 -30.08 12.19
C GLY A 116 11.25 -31.50 11.67
N LYS A 117 10.06 -31.84 11.17
CA LYS A 117 9.82 -33.14 10.51
C LYS A 117 10.56 -33.27 9.18
N LEU A 118 10.87 -32.17 8.49
CA LEU A 118 11.57 -32.21 7.20
C LEU A 118 13.04 -32.60 7.40
N ASP A 119 13.68 -32.08 8.45
CA ASP A 119 15.06 -32.44 8.78
C ASP A 119 15.19 -33.93 9.11
N PHE A 120 14.29 -34.47 9.95
CA PHE A 120 14.26 -35.90 10.24
C PHE A 120 13.96 -36.77 9.01
N GLN A 121 13.24 -36.24 8.02
CA GLN A 121 13.01 -36.94 6.75
C GLN A 121 14.28 -36.99 5.90
N ILE A 122 15.05 -35.91 5.82
CA ILE A 122 16.36 -35.91 5.15
C ILE A 122 17.29 -36.91 5.82
N ASP A 123 17.42 -36.88 7.15
CA ASP A 123 18.27 -37.83 7.88
C ASP A 123 17.90 -39.30 7.58
N ALA A 124 16.60 -39.60 7.51
CA ALA A 124 16.11 -40.93 7.18
C ALA A 124 16.42 -41.34 5.73
N LEU A 125 16.32 -40.40 4.78
CA LEU A 125 16.66 -40.62 3.38
C LEU A 125 18.18 -40.80 3.19
N ASP A 126 18.99 -40.01 3.89
CA ASP A 126 20.46 -40.10 3.86
C ASP A 126 20.96 -41.43 4.41
N ALA A 127 20.34 -41.93 5.49
CA ALA A 127 20.63 -43.26 6.02
C ALA A 127 20.28 -44.37 5.01
N ARG A 128 19.16 -44.25 4.29
CA ARG A 128 18.78 -45.21 3.23
C ARG A 128 19.74 -45.14 2.05
N LEU A 129 20.14 -43.94 1.64
CA LEU A 129 21.09 -43.73 0.55
C LEU A 129 22.44 -44.36 0.89
N THR A 130 22.95 -44.15 2.10
CA THR A 130 24.19 -44.78 2.60
C THR A 130 24.11 -46.31 2.57
N ALA A 131 22.97 -46.88 2.96
CA ALA A 131 22.75 -48.32 2.92
C ALA A 131 22.73 -48.86 1.47
N LEU A 132 22.09 -48.15 0.54
CA LEU A 132 22.06 -48.52 -0.88
C LEU A 132 23.43 -48.38 -1.54
N GLU A 133 24.21 -47.35 -1.22
CA GLU A 133 25.58 -47.18 -1.70
C GLU A 133 26.49 -48.34 -1.27
N SER A 134 26.34 -48.80 -0.03
CA SER A 134 27.07 -49.98 0.47
C SER A 134 26.68 -51.26 -0.28
N ARG A 135 25.38 -51.42 -0.61
CA ARG A 135 24.90 -52.53 -1.44
C ARG A 135 25.42 -52.43 -2.87
N LEU A 136 25.42 -51.25 -3.45
CA LEU A 136 25.96 -50.98 -4.79
C LEU A 136 27.46 -51.31 -4.86
N SER A 137 28.23 -50.91 -3.85
CA SER A 137 29.66 -51.24 -3.76
C SER A 137 29.89 -52.77 -3.73
N THR A 138 29.04 -53.50 -3.01
CA THR A 138 29.10 -54.96 -2.96
C THR A 138 28.75 -55.58 -4.31
N ALA A 139 27.65 -55.14 -4.93
CA ALA A 139 27.21 -55.61 -6.24
C ALA A 139 28.22 -55.32 -7.36
N ARG A 140 28.85 -54.13 -7.35
CA ARG A 140 29.94 -53.77 -8.28
C ARG A 140 31.16 -54.67 -8.09
N SER A 141 31.51 -55.00 -6.85
CA SER A 141 32.60 -55.93 -6.56
C SER A 141 32.30 -57.35 -7.04
N GLU A 142 31.04 -57.79 -6.93
CA GLU A 142 30.58 -59.08 -7.48
C GLU A 142 30.59 -59.09 -9.00
N LEU A 143 30.13 -58.02 -9.65
CA LEU A 143 30.19 -57.85 -11.09
C LEU A 143 31.64 -57.90 -11.59
N ALA A 144 32.55 -57.13 -10.99
CA ALA A 144 33.97 -57.13 -11.37
C ALA A 144 34.61 -58.52 -11.21
N ARG A 145 34.26 -59.28 -10.16
CA ARG A 145 34.68 -60.68 -10.02
C ARG A 145 34.07 -61.57 -11.10
N GLY A 146 32.79 -61.37 -11.44
CA GLY A 146 32.11 -62.08 -12.51
C GLY A 146 32.75 -61.85 -13.87
N GLU A 147 33.09 -60.61 -14.21
CA GLU A 147 33.79 -60.23 -15.44
C GLU A 147 35.15 -60.94 -15.56
N ALA A 148 35.96 -60.90 -14.50
CA ALA A 148 37.26 -61.60 -14.47
C ALA A 148 37.14 -63.14 -14.59
N LEU A 149 36.02 -63.73 -14.13
CA LEU A 149 35.75 -65.16 -14.29
C LEU A 149 35.20 -65.50 -15.68
N MET A 150 34.49 -64.57 -16.34
CA MET A 150 34.01 -64.71 -17.72
C MET A 150 35.18 -64.70 -18.70
N GLU A 151 36.19 -63.84 -18.48
CA GLU A 151 37.44 -63.83 -19.25
C GLU A 151 38.20 -65.16 -19.19
N ARG A 152 38.00 -65.92 -18.11
CA ARG A 152 38.57 -67.25 -17.90
C ARG A 152 37.61 -68.39 -18.31
N GLU A 153 36.48 -68.04 -18.93
CA GLU A 153 35.41 -68.96 -19.36
C GLU A 153 34.83 -69.84 -18.22
N VAL A 154 34.91 -69.37 -16.98
CA VAL A 154 34.44 -70.11 -15.78
C VAL A 154 32.93 -69.92 -15.55
N ILE A 155 32.35 -68.80 -15.98
CA ILE A 155 30.93 -68.48 -15.82
C ILE A 155 30.23 -68.34 -17.18
N THR A 156 28.89 -68.36 -17.16
CA THR A 156 28.07 -68.18 -18.37
C THR A 156 27.72 -66.71 -18.60
N SER A 157 27.44 -66.32 -19.85
CA SER A 157 26.98 -64.97 -20.20
C SER A 157 25.71 -64.55 -19.44
N ARG A 158 24.76 -65.48 -19.26
CA ARG A 158 23.54 -65.26 -18.47
C ARG A 158 23.86 -64.83 -17.03
N ARG A 159 24.87 -65.46 -16.41
CA ARG A 159 25.26 -65.12 -15.04
C ARG A 159 25.87 -63.72 -14.95
N LEU A 160 26.62 -63.32 -15.98
CA LEU A 160 27.18 -61.97 -16.05
C LEU A 160 26.06 -60.92 -16.24
N GLU A 161 25.09 -61.18 -17.12
CA GLU A 161 23.93 -60.31 -17.34
C GLU A 161 23.08 -60.14 -16.06
N GLU A 162 22.92 -61.20 -15.26
CA GLU A 162 22.27 -61.13 -13.94
C GLU A 162 22.99 -60.18 -12.99
N LEU A 163 24.32 -60.21 -12.94
CA LEU A 163 25.13 -59.32 -12.09
C LEU A 163 25.05 -57.86 -12.57
N GLN A 164 25.09 -57.63 -13.88
CA GLN A 164 24.92 -56.30 -14.46
C GLN A 164 23.53 -55.74 -14.16
N THR A 165 22.50 -56.58 -14.30
CA THR A 165 21.12 -56.20 -13.95
C THR A 165 20.99 -55.85 -12.47
N ALA A 166 21.63 -56.62 -11.57
CA ALA A 166 21.62 -56.32 -10.14
C ALA A 166 22.24 -54.96 -9.81
N VAL A 167 23.35 -54.60 -10.46
CA VAL A 167 23.95 -53.25 -10.32
C VAL A 167 22.99 -52.17 -10.82
N SER A 168 22.44 -52.34 -12.02
CA SER A 168 21.51 -51.39 -12.64
C SER A 168 20.25 -51.15 -11.79
N VAL A 169 19.70 -52.20 -11.17
CA VAL A 169 18.56 -52.09 -10.25
C VAL A 169 18.89 -51.21 -9.04
N ILE A 170 20.04 -51.45 -8.38
CA ILE A 170 20.44 -50.67 -7.20
C ILE A 170 20.74 -49.21 -7.58
N GLU A 171 21.35 -48.98 -8.74
CA GLU A 171 21.56 -47.62 -9.26
C GLU A 171 20.23 -46.88 -9.49
N GLY A 172 19.22 -47.58 -10.01
CA GLY A 172 17.86 -47.07 -10.13
C GLY A 172 17.23 -46.74 -8.77
N GLU A 173 17.41 -47.61 -7.77
CA GLU A 173 16.93 -47.36 -6.40
C GLU A 173 17.60 -46.12 -5.78
N ILE A 174 18.92 -45.95 -5.95
CA ILE A 174 19.64 -44.77 -5.48
C ILE A 174 19.12 -43.51 -6.16
N SER A 175 18.93 -43.55 -7.49
CA SER A 175 18.39 -42.41 -8.23
C SER A 175 16.98 -42.03 -7.74
N ASN A 176 16.15 -43.01 -7.37
CA ASN A 176 14.83 -42.74 -6.82
C ASN A 176 14.93 -42.05 -5.44
N ILE A 177 15.76 -42.57 -4.53
CA ILE A 177 15.94 -41.96 -3.20
C ILE A 177 16.55 -40.55 -3.31
N GLN A 178 17.47 -40.33 -4.24
CA GLN A 178 18.01 -38.99 -4.52
C GLN A 178 16.91 -38.02 -4.99
N ALA A 179 16.01 -38.47 -5.86
CA ALA A 179 14.88 -37.66 -6.30
C ALA A 179 13.91 -37.34 -5.14
N GLU A 180 13.63 -38.32 -4.27
CA GLU A 180 12.84 -38.12 -3.06
C GLU A 180 13.49 -37.08 -2.12
N ARG A 181 14.81 -37.16 -1.94
CA ARG A 181 15.58 -36.20 -1.14
C ARG A 181 15.51 -34.77 -1.70
N LEU A 182 15.63 -34.61 -3.02
CA LEU A 182 15.51 -33.30 -3.68
C LEU A 182 14.13 -32.65 -3.46
N ILE A 183 13.06 -33.45 -3.40
CA ILE A 183 11.71 -32.94 -3.11
C ILE A 183 11.65 -32.35 -1.70
N VAL A 184 12.23 -33.04 -0.71
CA VAL A 184 12.25 -32.57 0.69
C VAL A 184 13.16 -31.34 0.83
N GLU A 185 14.32 -31.31 0.17
CA GLU A 185 15.21 -30.13 0.16
C GLU A 185 14.54 -28.90 -0.45
N GLN A 186 13.76 -29.10 -1.52
CA GLN A 186 12.97 -28.04 -2.11
C GLN A 186 11.90 -27.53 -1.14
N GLN A 187 11.24 -28.41 -0.40
CA GLN A 187 10.28 -28.01 0.64
C GLN A 187 10.95 -27.18 1.75
N ILE A 188 12.15 -27.55 2.20
CA ILE A 188 12.92 -26.76 3.18
C ILE A 188 13.26 -25.38 2.61
N THR A 189 13.69 -25.32 1.36
CA THR A 189 13.98 -24.05 0.67
C THR A 189 12.73 -23.17 0.56
N GLU A 190 11.56 -23.78 0.33
CA GLU A 190 10.26 -23.11 0.32
C GLU A 190 9.79 -22.64 1.71
N GLY A 191 10.44 -23.09 2.78
CA GLY A 191 10.31 -22.52 4.14
C GLY A 191 10.78 -21.07 4.25
N ALA A 192 11.64 -20.61 3.33
CA ALA A 192 11.98 -19.20 3.22
C ALA A 192 10.84 -18.44 2.51
N VAL A 193 10.15 -17.58 3.26
CA VAL A 193 9.07 -16.76 2.71
C VAL A 193 9.67 -15.50 2.11
N LEU A 194 9.48 -15.35 0.80
CA LEU A 194 10.06 -14.27 0.01
C LEU A 194 9.02 -13.20 -0.34
N ALA A 195 9.49 -11.96 -0.44
CA ALA A 195 8.71 -10.85 -0.97
C ALA A 195 8.43 -11.07 -2.48
N PRO A 196 7.17 -11.04 -2.94
CA PRO A 196 6.84 -11.25 -4.34
C PRO A 196 7.29 -10.10 -5.24
N ASP A 197 7.40 -8.89 -4.69
CA ASP A 197 7.81 -7.69 -5.42
C ASP A 197 8.48 -6.69 -4.47
N ALA A 198 9.19 -5.70 -5.02
CA ALA A 198 9.78 -4.61 -4.25
C ALA A 198 8.70 -3.65 -3.77
N GLY A 199 8.79 -3.20 -2.52
CA GLY A 199 7.70 -2.43 -1.92
C GLY A 199 7.89 -2.08 -0.45
N ILE A 200 6.82 -1.58 0.14
CA ILE A 200 6.75 -1.25 1.57
C ILE A 200 5.89 -2.29 2.27
N VAL A 201 6.35 -2.81 3.41
CA VAL A 201 5.57 -3.72 4.24
C VAL A 201 4.45 -2.93 4.91
N LEU A 202 3.19 -3.24 4.58
CA LEU A 202 2.01 -2.58 5.14
C LEU A 202 1.65 -3.12 6.52
N ALA A 203 1.67 -4.44 6.67
CA ALA A 203 1.24 -5.12 7.88
C ALA A 203 1.92 -6.49 7.98
N VAL A 204 2.26 -6.89 9.21
CA VAL A 204 2.75 -8.24 9.53
C VAL A 204 1.76 -8.91 10.47
N HIS A 205 1.14 -10.01 10.02
CA HIS A 205 0.01 -10.62 10.70
C HIS A 205 0.41 -11.66 11.75
N ILE A 206 1.68 -12.06 11.75
CA ILE A 206 2.19 -13.14 12.60
C ILE A 206 3.41 -12.69 13.39
N SER A 207 3.68 -13.39 14.49
CA SER A 207 4.87 -13.16 15.32
C SER A 207 5.82 -14.36 15.23
N ARG A 208 7.06 -14.15 15.68
CA ARG A 208 8.01 -15.26 15.86
C ARG A 208 7.44 -16.27 16.85
N GLY A 209 7.60 -17.55 16.55
CA GLY A 209 7.03 -18.66 17.30
C GLY A 209 5.57 -19.01 16.95
N SER A 210 4.92 -18.24 16.07
CA SER A 210 3.58 -18.60 15.56
C SER A 210 3.66 -19.81 14.63
N VAL A 211 2.66 -20.67 14.71
CA VAL A 211 2.46 -21.79 13.78
C VAL A 211 1.60 -21.31 12.62
N VAL A 212 2.02 -21.61 11.40
CA VAL A 212 1.37 -21.17 10.17
C VAL A 212 1.01 -22.35 9.28
N THR A 213 -0.02 -22.14 8.47
CA THR A 213 -0.50 -23.10 7.47
C THR A 213 -0.05 -22.73 6.05
N PRO A 214 0.11 -23.70 5.13
CA PRO A 214 0.41 -23.39 3.74
C PRO A 214 -0.64 -22.45 3.12
N GLY A 215 -0.17 -21.39 2.46
CA GLY A 215 -1.03 -20.36 1.85
C GLY A 215 -1.42 -19.21 2.78
N GLU A 216 -1.08 -19.27 4.06
CA GLU A 216 -1.34 -18.20 5.01
C GLU A 216 -0.47 -16.96 4.73
N ALA A 217 -1.06 -15.77 4.86
CA ALA A 217 -0.37 -14.50 4.60
C ALA A 217 0.41 -14.05 5.84
N ILE A 218 1.73 -13.95 5.69
CA ILE A 218 2.64 -13.52 6.77
C ILE A 218 2.70 -11.99 6.83
N ALA A 219 2.95 -11.37 5.68
CA ALA A 219 3.05 -9.94 5.54
C ALA A 219 2.35 -9.48 4.27
N VAL A 220 1.89 -8.24 4.24
CA VAL A 220 1.31 -7.62 3.05
C VAL A 220 2.27 -6.55 2.55
N ILE A 221 2.68 -6.67 1.29
CA ILE A 221 3.63 -5.74 0.66
C ILE A 221 2.88 -4.89 -0.36
N ALA A 222 3.05 -3.58 -0.26
CA ALA A 222 2.58 -2.60 -1.22
C ALA A 222 3.61 -2.40 -2.33
N SER A 223 3.21 -2.69 -3.58
CA SER A 223 4.02 -2.47 -4.77
C SER A 223 3.30 -1.57 -5.79
N GLY A 224 4.06 -1.03 -6.73
CA GLY A 224 3.55 -0.32 -7.91
C GLY A 224 3.24 1.16 -7.68
N GLY A 225 3.75 1.75 -6.60
CA GLY A 225 3.55 3.15 -6.25
C GLY A 225 2.23 3.43 -5.51
N VAL A 226 2.07 4.69 -5.17
CA VAL A 226 0.95 5.21 -4.37
C VAL A 226 0.07 6.09 -5.24
N PHE A 227 -1.25 5.90 -5.17
CA PHE A 227 -2.26 6.63 -5.93
C PHE A 227 -3.27 7.24 -4.98
N LEU A 228 -3.81 8.39 -5.34
CA LEU A 228 -4.89 9.04 -4.60
C LEU A 228 -6.23 8.68 -5.26
N ARG A 229 -7.06 7.90 -4.59
CA ARG A 229 -8.43 7.60 -5.03
C ARG A 229 -9.36 8.67 -4.50
N LEU A 230 -9.93 9.48 -5.39
CA LEU A 230 -10.88 10.55 -5.05
C LEU A 230 -12.33 10.04 -5.16
N ALA A 231 -13.14 10.33 -4.16
CA ALA A 231 -14.58 10.07 -4.17
C ALA A 231 -15.33 11.32 -4.64
N VAL A 232 -15.53 11.44 -5.95
CA VAL A 232 -16.21 12.58 -6.57
C VAL A 232 -17.71 12.27 -6.72
N PRO A 233 -18.63 13.11 -6.20
CA PRO A 233 -20.05 12.98 -6.47
C PRO A 233 -20.35 13.14 -7.97
N GLU A 234 -21.22 12.30 -8.52
CA GLU A 234 -21.56 12.26 -9.95
C GLU A 234 -21.88 13.64 -10.54
N ARG A 235 -22.59 14.49 -9.78
CA ARG A 235 -22.95 15.86 -10.20
C ARG A 235 -21.77 16.73 -10.61
N HIS A 236 -20.57 16.45 -10.10
CA HIS A 236 -19.34 17.17 -10.39
C HIS A 236 -18.41 16.38 -11.32
N ALA A 237 -18.70 15.10 -11.57
CA ALA A 237 -17.84 14.23 -12.37
C ALA A 237 -17.80 14.66 -13.84
N THR A 238 -18.90 15.23 -14.36
CA THR A 238 -18.99 15.74 -15.74
C THR A 238 -18.11 16.96 -16.00
N ASP A 239 -17.79 17.71 -14.94
CA ASP A 239 -17.01 18.95 -15.02
C ASP A 239 -15.50 18.72 -14.82
N LEU A 240 -15.08 17.47 -14.59
CA LEU A 240 -13.68 17.10 -14.38
C LEU A 240 -13.08 16.40 -15.61
N ALA A 241 -11.87 16.81 -15.99
CA ALA A 241 -11.09 16.21 -17.07
C ALA A 241 -9.72 15.74 -16.57
N GLN A 242 -9.13 14.79 -17.31
CA GLN A 242 -7.75 14.36 -17.07
C GLN A 242 -6.81 15.56 -17.27
N GLY A 243 -5.89 15.77 -16.33
CA GLY A 243 -4.97 16.92 -16.34
C GLY A 243 -5.43 18.13 -15.52
N ASP A 244 -6.64 18.12 -14.96
CA ASP A 244 -7.09 19.17 -14.05
C ASP A 244 -6.19 19.26 -12.81
N ARG A 245 -5.91 20.50 -12.37
CA ARG A 245 -5.08 20.74 -11.19
C ARG A 245 -5.86 20.36 -9.94
N ILE A 246 -5.24 19.56 -9.09
CA ILE A 246 -5.75 19.21 -7.77
C ILE A 246 -4.82 19.76 -6.69
N GLU A 247 -5.39 20.31 -5.62
CA GLU A 247 -4.66 20.67 -4.41
C GLU A 247 -4.96 19.65 -3.32
N ILE A 248 -3.93 18.93 -2.89
CA ILE A 248 -4.00 17.91 -1.86
C ILE A 248 -3.61 18.57 -0.54
N GLY A 249 -4.61 19.02 0.21
CA GLY A 249 -4.43 19.49 1.58
C GLY A 249 -4.36 18.32 2.55
N THR A 250 -3.24 18.18 3.26
CA THR A 250 -3.13 17.40 4.50
C THR A 250 -2.97 18.36 5.67
N ASP A 251 -3.30 17.96 6.89
CA ASP A 251 -3.15 18.79 8.11
C ASP A 251 -1.76 19.41 8.29
N ARG A 252 -0.73 18.87 7.60
CA ARG A 252 0.66 19.31 7.70
C ARG A 252 1.22 19.95 6.43
N ALA A 253 0.58 19.79 5.27
CA ALA A 253 1.10 20.28 4.00
C ALA A 253 0.05 20.30 2.88
N VAL A 254 0.12 21.31 2.02
CA VAL A 254 -0.59 21.35 0.73
C VAL A 254 0.37 20.89 -0.36
N ARG A 255 -0.08 19.99 -1.22
CA ARG A 255 0.66 19.52 -2.40
C ARG A 255 -0.18 19.68 -3.65
N ASP A 256 0.41 20.23 -4.70
CA ASP A 256 -0.20 20.26 -6.02
C ASP A 256 -0.09 18.89 -6.71
N GLY A 257 -1.12 18.52 -7.45
CA GLY A 257 -1.15 17.35 -8.32
C GLY A 257 -2.02 17.58 -9.55
N THR A 258 -2.14 16.55 -10.37
CA THR A 258 -2.99 16.52 -11.56
C THR A 258 -3.84 15.25 -11.57
N LEU A 259 -5.07 15.35 -12.08
CA LEU A 259 -6.00 14.23 -12.31
C LEU A 259 -5.54 13.28 -13.41
#